data_AF-A0A9N9JJV2-F1
#
_entry.id   AF-A0A9N9JJV2-F1
#
_cell.length_a   1.000
_cell.length_b   1.000
_cell.length_c   1.000
_cell.angle_alpha   90.00
_cell.angle_beta   90.00
_cell.angle_gamma   90.00
#
_symmetry.space_group_name_H-M   'P 1'
#
loop_
_entity.id
_entity.type
_entity.pdbx_description
1 polymer ?
#
loop_
_entity_poly.entity_id
_entity_poly.type
_entity_poly.pdbx_seq_one_letter_code
_entity_poly.pdbx_strand_id
1 'polypeptide(L)'
;TKRFLIACQKTHIQSLLNMSEEKITLNIGGIKYETFRSTLTAQPETLLGSMFRDQIKNSVNEDEYFFDRNGKAFYYIMEFYRTGKLLWSTEAKESQVTYQQLKEELDYFQINRSKVFSSLVLETAKSTIDRFISSLEELIISQYINFDSKITLSVSNNELSLVNEYSNYVNCCLSQFKECAFEILENMENQIEKHLVETFSELELKWKCQRMYSYYSSENPFFEIDITFSSPVKKLLNSEDTRAHISFTKVPINTPVEKIILNVGGKKYETFQSTLVSRPETLLGTMFQDRNKCMRHPINGNEYFFDRNSDAFHYIMEFYRTGKLTWPVKSEQVTRKQLEEELDYFQIPFDKSTILCSSALETVRNNVNNLISAFEELIIQCCDHLQKNIDLEIDYDVIYIHSNNEKKRLSNVKFLNACSILSSMQKQIGDHLTKSFSDLGLNWEFHQRDYHWIYVIITLSFKNVYSNLK
;
A
#
# COMPACT_ATOMS: atom_id res chain seq x y z
N THR A 1 -16.15 51.22 27.42
CA THR A 1 -15.30 50.20 28.09
C THR A 1 -15.59 48.78 27.64
N LYS A 2 -16.80 48.21 27.78
CA LYS A 2 -17.09 46.82 27.31
C LYS A 2 -16.84 46.55 25.80
N ARG A 3 -17.18 47.49 24.91
CA ARG A 3 -16.88 47.36 23.45
C ARG A 3 -15.39 47.43 23.12
N PHE A 4 -14.58 48.14 23.92
CA PHE A 4 -13.13 48.26 23.74
C PHE A 4 -12.41 46.98 24.20
N LEU A 5 -12.87 46.39 25.32
CA LEU A 5 -12.39 45.09 25.82
C LEU A 5 -12.72 43.93 24.86
N ILE A 6 -13.92 43.90 24.27
CA ILE A 6 -14.31 42.90 23.27
C ILE A 6 -13.52 43.07 21.96
N ALA A 7 -13.26 44.32 21.55
CA ALA A 7 -12.43 44.60 20.38
C ALA A 7 -10.98 44.17 20.60
N CYS A 8 -10.37 44.51 21.75
CA CYS A 8 -9.02 44.05 22.13
C CYS A 8 -8.92 42.53 22.28
N GLN A 9 -9.93 41.85 22.83
CA GLN A 9 -9.96 40.38 22.89
C GLN A 9 -10.07 39.76 21.50
N LYS A 10 -10.86 40.34 20.59
CA LYS A 10 -10.93 39.90 19.19
C LYS A 10 -9.61 40.13 18.44
N THR A 11 -8.96 41.29 18.57
CA THR A 11 -7.66 41.52 17.93
C THR A 11 -6.55 40.67 18.56
N HIS A 12 -6.61 40.38 19.86
CA HIS A 12 -5.63 39.51 20.50
C HIS A 12 -5.81 38.04 20.08
N ILE A 13 -7.04 37.54 20.02
CA ILE A 13 -7.35 36.21 19.47
C ILE A 13 -6.98 36.14 17.99
N GLN A 14 -7.29 37.17 17.19
CA GLN A 14 -6.87 37.24 15.79
C GLN A 14 -5.34 37.31 15.66
N SER A 15 -4.63 37.99 16.56
CA SER A 15 -3.17 38.01 16.58
C SER A 15 -2.58 36.66 16.97
N LEU A 16 -3.22 35.93 17.90
CA LEU A 16 -2.82 34.59 18.31
C LEU A 16 -3.08 33.56 17.18
N LEU A 17 -4.20 33.69 16.46
CA LEU A 17 -4.52 32.90 15.26
C LEU A 17 -3.56 33.21 14.10
N ASN A 18 -3.28 34.49 13.84
CA ASN A 18 -2.28 34.90 12.86
C ASN A 18 -0.86 34.42 13.24
N MET A 19 -0.57 34.28 14.53
CA MET A 19 0.70 33.73 15.03
C MET A 19 0.82 32.21 14.87
N SER A 20 -0.30 31.47 14.85
CA SER A 20 -0.30 30.05 14.51
C SER A 20 -0.17 29.79 13.01
N GLU A 21 -0.55 30.74 12.15
CA GLU A 21 -0.54 30.59 10.69
C GLU A 21 0.71 31.17 10.01
N GLU A 22 1.64 31.79 10.77
CA GLU A 22 2.88 32.32 10.20
C GLU A 22 3.76 31.18 9.67
N LYS A 23 3.98 31.19 8.36
CA LYS A 23 4.83 30.23 7.66
C LYS A 23 6.30 30.60 7.84
N ILE A 24 7.13 29.61 8.15
CA ILE A 24 8.57 29.74 8.31
C ILE A 24 9.25 28.80 7.31
N THR A 25 10.27 29.32 6.63
CA THR A 25 11.16 28.51 5.79
C THR A 25 12.49 28.29 6.51
N LEU A 26 12.86 27.03 6.73
CA LEU A 26 14.16 26.64 7.30
C LEU A 26 15.00 26.00 6.20
N ASN A 27 16.16 26.56 5.89
CA ASN A 27 17.12 25.96 4.97
C ASN A 27 18.24 25.27 5.77
N ILE A 28 18.22 23.94 5.77
CA ILE A 28 19.14 23.12 6.55
C ILE A 28 20.10 22.42 5.60
N GLY A 29 21.34 22.93 5.52
CA GLY A 29 22.39 22.38 4.65
C GLY A 29 21.97 22.31 3.17
N GLY A 30 21.14 23.24 2.70
CA GLY A 30 20.63 23.31 1.33
C GLY A 30 19.25 22.69 1.11
N ILE A 31 18.67 22.01 2.11
CA ILE A 31 17.31 21.45 2.04
C ILE A 31 16.33 22.41 2.71
N LYS A 32 15.30 22.86 1.96
CA LYS A 32 14.28 23.77 2.47
C LYS A 32 13.11 23.01 3.08
N TYR A 33 12.81 23.34 4.33
CA TYR A 33 11.65 22.86 5.08
C TYR A 33 10.69 24.02 5.33
N GLU A 34 9.43 23.84 4.96
CA GLU A 34 8.38 24.82 5.19
C GLU A 34 7.43 24.31 6.27
N THR A 35 7.17 25.12 7.29
CA THR A 35 6.28 24.76 8.41
C THR A 35 5.64 26.01 9.02
N PHE A 36 4.79 25.83 10.03
CA PHE A 36 4.21 26.91 10.81
C PHE A 36 5.03 27.22 12.06
N ARG A 37 4.99 28.48 12.52
CA ARG A 37 5.55 28.88 13.81
C ARG A 37 4.98 28.06 14.96
N SER A 38 3.68 27.73 14.93
CA SER A 38 3.05 26.87 15.94
C SER A 38 3.71 25.50 16.02
N THR A 39 4.17 24.95 14.90
CA THR A 39 4.85 23.65 14.86
C THR A 39 6.17 23.71 15.61
N LEU A 40 7.01 24.73 15.35
CA LEU A 40 8.30 24.89 16.02
C LEU A 40 8.13 25.23 17.52
N THR A 41 7.15 26.07 17.85
CA THR A 41 6.88 26.49 19.24
C THR A 41 6.14 25.44 20.08
N ALA A 42 5.67 24.34 19.47
CA ALA A 42 5.05 23.22 20.17
C ALA A 42 6.01 22.51 21.15
N GLN A 43 7.33 22.60 20.91
CA GLN A 43 8.37 22.06 21.78
C GLN A 43 9.20 23.22 22.34
N PRO A 44 8.67 24.02 23.28
CA PRO A 44 9.27 25.28 23.69
C PRO A 44 10.69 25.13 24.27
N GLU A 45 11.02 24.00 24.88
CA GLU A 45 12.31 23.72 25.52
C GLU A 45 13.49 23.54 24.57
N THR A 46 13.26 23.43 23.26
CA THR A 46 14.29 23.15 22.26
C THR A 46 14.87 24.43 21.65
N LEU A 47 15.93 24.31 20.84
CA LEU A 47 16.55 25.44 20.15
C LEU A 47 15.54 26.20 19.26
N LEU A 48 14.81 25.51 18.38
CA LEU A 48 13.87 26.18 17.47
C LEU A 48 12.63 26.65 18.25
N GLY A 49 12.16 25.88 19.23
CA GLY A 49 11.01 26.28 20.03
C GLY A 49 11.26 27.54 20.87
N SER A 50 12.48 27.72 21.37
CA SER A 50 12.90 28.95 22.04
C SER A 50 13.16 30.09 21.05
N MET A 51 13.86 29.82 19.94
CA MET A 51 14.18 30.80 18.90
C MET A 51 12.94 31.45 18.28
N PHE A 52 11.88 30.67 18.04
CA PHE A 52 10.65 31.14 17.41
C PHE A 52 9.53 31.50 18.39
N ARG A 53 9.81 31.50 19.70
CA ARG A 53 8.83 31.82 20.74
C ARG A 53 8.42 33.29 20.74
N ASP A 54 9.41 34.18 20.63
CA ASP A 54 9.20 35.62 20.66
C ASP A 54 9.28 36.19 19.24
N GLN A 55 8.38 37.12 18.89
CA GLN A 55 8.39 37.80 17.59
C GLN A 55 9.64 38.68 17.44
N ILE A 56 10.78 38.12 17.04
CA ILE A 56 11.82 38.91 16.40
C ILE A 56 11.39 39.09 14.95
N LYS A 57 10.54 40.11 14.71
CA LYS A 57 10.25 40.59 13.36
C LYS A 57 11.54 41.17 12.77
N ASN A 58 12.33 40.34 12.11
CA ASN A 58 13.31 40.85 11.15
C ASN A 58 12.55 41.21 9.89
N SER A 59 12.12 42.46 9.84
CA SER A 59 11.44 43.06 8.70
C SER A 59 12.41 43.30 7.55
N VAL A 60 12.81 42.26 6.83
CA VAL A 60 13.32 42.40 5.46
C VAL A 60 12.95 41.12 4.72
N ASN A 61 12.27 41.29 3.59
CA ASN A 61 11.87 40.23 2.66
C ASN A 61 12.91 39.11 2.55
N GLU A 62 12.41 37.86 2.59
CA GLU A 62 13.10 36.55 2.55
C GLU A 62 13.15 35.85 3.93
N ASP A 63 11.99 35.33 4.36
CA ASP A 63 11.77 34.54 5.61
C ASP A 63 12.40 33.13 5.55
N GLU A 64 13.66 33.06 5.11
CA GLU A 64 14.46 31.83 5.04
C GLU A 64 15.55 31.85 6.11
N TYR A 65 15.43 30.96 7.10
CA TYR A 65 16.42 30.79 8.16
C TYR A 65 17.40 29.68 7.78
N PHE A 66 18.67 30.06 7.60
CA PHE A 66 19.72 29.12 7.20
C PHE A 66 20.45 28.48 8.39
N PHE A 67 20.65 27.17 8.33
CA PHE A 67 21.43 26.38 9.28
C PHE A 67 22.39 25.46 8.51
N ASP A 68 23.69 25.59 8.76
CA ASP A 68 24.73 24.74 8.17
C ASP A 68 24.81 23.38 8.89
N ARG A 69 23.76 22.58 8.75
CA ARG A 69 23.54 21.30 9.46
C ARG A 69 23.12 20.21 8.48
N ASN A 70 23.02 18.98 8.97
CA ASN A 70 22.60 17.85 8.14
C ASN A 70 21.10 17.92 7.83
N GLY A 71 20.75 18.46 6.66
CA GLY A 71 19.36 18.58 6.22
C GLY A 71 18.58 17.27 6.16
N LYS A 72 19.24 16.14 5.92
CA LYS A 72 18.57 14.82 5.90
C LYS A 72 18.25 14.33 7.31
N ALA A 73 19.17 14.53 8.25
CA ALA A 73 18.92 14.22 9.67
C ALA A 73 17.85 15.13 10.26
N PHE A 74 17.80 16.39 9.81
CA PHE A 74 16.80 17.36 10.23
C PHE A 74 15.36 16.94 9.89
N TYR A 75 15.14 16.10 8.88
CA TYR A 75 13.82 15.52 8.62
C TYR A 75 13.21 14.92 9.90
N TYR A 76 13.98 14.10 10.64
CA TYR A 76 13.52 13.46 11.87
C TYR A 76 13.31 14.45 13.02
N ILE A 77 14.11 15.51 13.04
CA ILE A 77 13.96 16.62 13.99
C ILE A 77 12.65 17.35 13.71
N MET A 78 12.34 17.63 12.44
CA MET A 78 11.12 18.31 12.01
C MET A 78 9.86 17.47 12.33
N GLU A 79 9.92 16.15 12.10
CA GLU A 79 8.83 15.23 12.48
C GLU A 79 8.59 15.22 14.00
N PHE A 80 9.64 15.36 14.81
CA PHE A 80 9.49 15.52 16.25
C PHE A 80 8.75 16.81 16.63
N TYR A 81 8.97 17.93 15.95
CA TYR A 81 8.17 19.15 16.20
C TYR A 81 6.71 19.00 15.77
N ARG A 82 6.44 18.29 14.68
CA ARG A 82 5.07 18.04 14.19
C ARG A 82 4.27 17.10 15.10
N THR A 83 4.92 16.05 15.61
CA THR A 83 4.21 14.93 16.26
C THR A 83 4.49 14.80 17.76
N GLY A 84 5.56 15.42 18.26
CA GLY A 84 6.10 15.21 19.61
C GLY A 84 6.82 13.87 19.80
N LYS A 85 7.00 13.07 18.73
CA LYS A 85 7.64 11.76 18.76
C LYS A 85 8.85 11.71 17.83
N LEU A 86 9.90 11.01 18.23
CA LEU A 86 11.05 10.75 17.36
C LEU A 86 10.76 9.52 16.49
N LEU A 87 10.57 9.70 15.19
CA LEU A 87 10.20 8.64 14.24
C LEU A 87 11.42 8.20 13.41
N TRP A 88 12.42 7.59 14.05
CA TRP A 88 13.65 7.12 13.38
C TRP A 88 13.76 5.59 13.46
N SER A 89 13.92 4.91 12.31
CA SER A 89 14.03 3.46 12.23
C SER A 89 15.43 3.02 11.78
N THR A 90 15.95 1.96 12.41
CA THR A 90 17.23 1.33 12.08
C THR A 90 17.19 0.42 10.85
N GLU A 91 16.00 0.10 10.34
CA GLU A 91 15.82 -1.00 9.38
C GLU A 91 15.57 -0.58 7.95
N ALA A 92 15.39 0.72 7.70
CA ALA A 92 15.55 1.17 6.34
C ALA A 92 17.01 0.86 5.96
N LYS A 93 17.20 -0.13 5.08
CA LYS A 93 18.42 -0.27 4.26
C LYS A 93 18.77 1.05 3.54
N GLU A 94 17.88 2.04 3.62
CA GLU A 94 17.92 3.39 3.08
C GLU A 94 17.72 4.50 4.13
N SER A 95 17.92 4.25 5.43
CA SER A 95 18.07 5.38 6.35
C SER A 95 19.30 6.17 5.91
N GLN A 96 19.07 7.31 5.24
CA GLN A 96 20.15 8.18 4.77
C GLN A 96 20.94 8.81 5.93
N VAL A 97 20.59 8.49 7.18
CA VAL A 97 21.06 9.11 8.41
C VAL A 97 21.37 8.03 9.44
N THR A 98 22.65 7.94 9.80
CA THR A 98 23.13 7.04 10.87
C THR A 98 22.68 7.50 12.25
N TYR A 99 22.68 6.58 13.24
CA TYR A 99 22.41 6.93 14.64
C TYR A 99 23.31 8.07 15.14
N GLN A 100 24.59 8.05 14.76
CA GLN A 100 25.55 9.07 15.17
C GLN A 100 25.18 10.45 14.60
N GLN A 101 24.81 10.53 13.31
CA GLN A 101 24.36 11.78 12.69
C GLN A 101 23.06 12.30 13.33
N LEU A 102 22.10 11.42 13.60
CA LEU A 102 20.86 11.83 14.28
C LEU A 102 21.14 12.33 15.71
N LYS A 103 22.00 11.64 16.45
CA LYS A 103 22.40 12.02 17.80
C LYS A 103 23.03 13.42 17.82
N GLU A 104 23.91 13.72 16.87
CA GLU A 104 24.54 15.04 16.74
C GLU A 104 23.51 16.14 16.48
N GLU A 105 22.50 15.90 15.65
CA GLU A 105 21.44 16.89 15.43
C GLU A 105 20.51 17.04 16.65
N LEU A 106 20.15 15.95 17.34
CA LEU A 106 19.37 16.03 18.58
C LEU A 106 20.09 16.89 19.64
N ASP A 107 21.41 16.73 19.77
CA ASP A 107 22.23 17.55 20.66
C ASP A 107 22.25 19.02 20.20
N TYR A 108 22.45 19.29 18.90
CA TYR A 108 22.48 20.65 18.35
C TYR A 108 21.14 21.40 18.57
N PHE A 109 20.02 20.75 18.26
CA PHE A 109 18.68 21.32 18.43
C PHE A 109 18.16 21.27 19.87
N GLN A 110 19.00 20.82 20.82
CA GLN A 110 18.72 20.78 22.25
C GLN A 110 17.48 19.93 22.59
N ILE A 111 17.28 18.82 21.87
CA ILE A 111 16.20 17.88 22.14
C ILE A 111 16.65 16.86 23.19
N ASN A 112 15.83 16.65 24.23
CA ASN A 112 16.17 15.74 25.31
C ASN A 112 16.18 14.27 24.84
N ARG A 113 17.40 13.74 24.65
CA ARG A 113 17.67 12.37 24.20
C ARG A 113 17.01 11.29 25.06
N SER A 114 17.07 11.36 26.38
CA SER A 114 16.54 10.28 27.22
C SER A 114 15.02 10.17 27.12
N LYS A 115 14.33 11.31 27.02
CA LYS A 115 12.87 11.37 26.79
C LYS A 115 12.50 10.80 25.42
N VAL A 116 13.19 11.22 24.36
CA VAL A 116 12.84 10.76 23.00
C VAL A 116 13.24 9.30 22.76
N PHE A 117 14.38 8.83 23.27
CA PHE A 117 14.82 7.45 23.06
C PHE A 117 14.01 6.43 23.86
N SER A 118 13.56 6.75 25.07
CA SER A 118 12.65 5.86 25.81
C SER A 118 11.32 5.70 25.07
N SER A 119 10.76 6.80 24.55
CA SER A 119 9.58 6.72 23.68
C SER A 119 9.86 5.97 22.38
N LEU A 120 11.05 6.16 21.79
CA LEU A 120 11.45 5.47 20.56
C LEU A 120 11.56 3.96 20.79
N VAL A 121 12.19 3.48 21.87
CA VAL A 121 12.29 2.03 22.16
C VAL A 121 10.91 1.40 22.29
N LEU A 122 9.98 2.05 22.98
CA LEU A 122 8.60 1.57 23.10
C LEU A 122 7.89 1.55 21.75
N GLU A 123 8.04 2.61 20.96
CA GLU A 123 7.47 2.70 19.60
C GLU A 123 8.12 1.68 18.65
N THR A 124 9.42 1.40 18.79
CA THR A 124 10.15 0.39 18.02
C THR A 124 9.64 -1.00 18.36
N ALA A 125 9.46 -1.34 19.64
CA ALA A 125 8.92 -2.64 20.06
C ALA A 125 7.49 -2.85 19.52
N LYS A 126 6.62 -1.83 19.65
CA LYS A 126 5.28 -1.84 19.04
C LYS A 126 5.37 -1.99 17.52
N SER A 127 6.24 -1.22 16.88
CA SER A 127 6.45 -1.28 15.44
C SER A 127 6.95 -2.65 14.98
N THR A 128 7.74 -3.38 15.78
CA THR A 128 8.19 -4.74 15.45
C THR A 128 7.00 -5.69 15.40
N ILE A 129 6.10 -5.61 16.38
CA ILE A 129 4.86 -6.41 16.38
C ILE A 129 3.98 -6.04 15.19
N ASP A 130 3.77 -4.73 14.95
CA ASP A 130 2.99 -4.24 13.80
C ASP A 130 3.60 -4.72 12.48
N ARG A 131 4.93 -4.77 12.37
CA ARG A 131 5.64 -5.24 11.18
C ARG A 131 5.54 -6.75 11.01
N PHE A 132 5.57 -7.52 12.11
CA PHE A 132 5.33 -8.96 12.09
C PHE A 132 3.93 -9.26 11.57
N ILE A 133 2.91 -8.57 12.12
CA ILE A 133 1.52 -8.68 11.66
C ILE A 133 1.40 -8.28 10.19
N SER A 134 1.99 -7.15 9.79
CA SER A 134 1.98 -6.71 8.39
C SER A 134 2.63 -7.73 7.46
N SER A 135 3.70 -8.41 7.91
CA SER A 135 4.35 -9.45 7.13
C SER A 135 3.50 -10.71 7.00
N LEU A 136 2.69 -11.05 8.01
CA LEU A 136 1.67 -12.10 7.91
C LEU A 136 0.54 -11.70 6.94
N GLU A 137 0.09 -10.45 6.98
CA GLU A 137 -0.90 -9.93 6.03
C GLU A 137 -0.39 -10.00 4.58
N GLU A 138 0.85 -9.56 4.34
CA GLU A 138 1.51 -9.67 3.03
C GLU A 138 1.62 -11.12 2.58
N LEU A 139 1.98 -12.03 3.49
CA LEU A 139 2.06 -13.46 3.21
C LEU A 139 0.69 -14.01 2.78
N ILE A 140 -0.38 -13.70 3.52
CA ILE A 140 -1.76 -14.12 3.19
C ILE A 140 -2.16 -13.63 1.81
N ILE A 141 -1.92 -12.34 1.52
CA ILE A 141 -2.24 -11.73 0.22
C ILE A 141 -1.45 -12.39 -0.90
N SER A 142 -0.14 -12.59 -0.70
CA SER A 142 0.75 -13.22 -1.68
C SER A 142 0.26 -14.63 -2.03
N GLN A 143 -0.04 -15.44 -1.02
CA GLN A 143 -0.52 -16.82 -1.19
C GLN A 143 -1.91 -16.85 -1.85
N TYR A 144 -2.81 -15.94 -1.47
CA TYR A 144 -4.10 -15.79 -2.13
C TYR A 144 -3.96 -15.41 -3.62
N ILE A 145 -3.05 -14.50 -3.96
CA ILE A 145 -2.74 -14.13 -5.35
C ILE A 145 -2.16 -15.32 -6.13
N ASN A 146 -1.45 -16.22 -5.45
CA ASN A 146 -0.90 -17.45 -5.99
C ASN A 146 -1.91 -18.62 -6.07
N PHE A 147 -3.20 -18.36 -5.85
CA PHE A 147 -4.26 -19.37 -5.86
C PHE A 147 -4.20 -20.40 -4.73
N ASP A 148 -3.36 -20.17 -3.72
CA ASP A 148 -3.34 -20.99 -2.52
C ASP A 148 -4.54 -20.67 -1.62
N SER A 149 -4.86 -21.59 -0.71
CA SER A 149 -5.95 -21.45 0.26
C SER A 149 -5.56 -21.89 1.67
N LYS A 150 -4.31 -22.32 1.84
CA LYS A 150 -3.74 -22.78 3.10
C LYS A 150 -2.28 -22.36 3.21
N ILE A 151 -1.91 -21.87 4.39
CA ILE A 151 -0.54 -21.55 4.76
C ILE A 151 -0.25 -22.32 6.06
N THR A 152 0.90 -22.99 6.11
CA THR A 152 1.37 -23.65 7.33
C THR A 152 2.75 -23.10 7.67
N LEU A 153 2.89 -22.53 8.86
CA LEU A 153 4.14 -21.98 9.39
C LEU A 153 4.62 -22.82 10.57
N SER A 154 5.94 -22.97 10.68
CA SER A 154 6.62 -23.50 11.86
C SER A 154 7.51 -22.41 12.44
N VAL A 155 7.31 -22.12 13.73
CA VAL A 155 8.01 -21.05 14.46
C VAL A 155 8.63 -21.61 15.73
N SER A 156 9.96 -21.60 15.80
CA SER A 156 10.74 -21.91 16.99
C SER A 156 11.53 -20.68 17.44
N ASN A 157 12.25 -20.75 18.56
CA ASN A 157 13.00 -19.62 19.10
C ASN A 157 13.96 -18.95 18.10
N ASN A 158 14.55 -19.72 17.18
CA ASN A 158 15.57 -19.20 16.25
C ASN A 158 15.22 -19.48 14.78
N GLU A 159 14.08 -20.11 14.50
CA GLU A 159 13.69 -20.48 13.14
C GLU A 159 12.23 -20.15 12.87
N LEU A 160 12.00 -19.58 11.69
CA LEU A 160 10.68 -19.31 11.14
C LEU A 160 10.67 -19.79 9.70
N SER A 161 9.77 -20.72 9.39
CA SER A 161 9.71 -21.37 8.07
C SER A 161 8.28 -21.70 7.65
N LEU A 162 8.06 -21.78 6.34
CA LEU A 162 6.84 -22.33 5.75
C LEU A 162 7.00 -23.84 5.63
N VAL A 163 6.02 -24.60 6.12
CA VAL A 163 6.06 -26.07 6.14
C VAL A 163 5.81 -26.67 4.75
N ASN A 164 5.07 -25.95 3.88
CA ASN A 164 4.52 -26.52 2.65
C ASN A 164 5.14 -26.01 1.33
N GLU A 165 6.29 -25.32 1.31
CA GLU A 165 6.87 -24.91 0.03
C GLU A 165 8.36 -25.23 -0.16
N TYR A 166 8.60 -25.86 -1.33
CA TYR A 166 9.85 -25.90 -2.09
C TYR A 166 10.19 -24.55 -2.77
N SER A 167 9.41 -23.49 -2.51
CA SER A 167 9.61 -22.16 -3.06
C SER A 167 10.46 -21.31 -2.10
N ASN A 168 11.65 -20.93 -2.58
CA ASN A 168 12.54 -20.02 -1.85
C ASN A 168 12.03 -18.55 -1.85
N TYR A 169 10.93 -18.25 -2.54
CA TYR A 169 10.47 -16.86 -2.74
C TYR A 169 9.60 -16.33 -1.60
N VAL A 170 8.83 -17.19 -0.95
CA VAL A 170 7.84 -16.79 0.07
C VAL A 170 8.48 -16.59 1.46
N ASN A 171 9.72 -17.04 1.66
CA ASN A 171 10.45 -16.93 2.93
C ASN A 171 11.01 -15.51 3.22
N CYS A 172 11.02 -14.58 2.25
CA CYS A 172 11.77 -13.34 2.41
C CYS A 172 11.19 -12.37 3.46
N CYS A 173 9.88 -12.13 3.50
CA CYS A 173 9.30 -11.09 4.37
C CYS A 173 9.35 -11.43 5.87
N LEU A 174 9.22 -12.72 6.21
CA LEU A 174 9.21 -13.20 7.59
C LEU A 174 10.61 -13.46 8.15
N SER A 175 11.62 -13.63 7.30
CA SER A 175 12.98 -13.99 7.71
C SER A 175 13.62 -13.04 8.72
N GLN A 176 13.21 -11.77 8.75
CA GLN A 176 13.70 -10.76 9.69
C GLN A 176 13.25 -10.98 11.14
N PHE A 177 12.23 -11.81 11.37
CA PHE A 177 11.65 -12.05 12.70
C PHE A 177 12.07 -13.39 13.32
N LYS A 178 13.03 -14.10 12.74
CA LYS A 178 13.46 -15.43 13.22
C LYS A 178 13.82 -15.46 14.70
N GLU A 179 14.39 -14.38 15.22
CA GLU A 179 14.87 -14.26 16.60
C GLU A 179 13.79 -13.78 17.60
N CYS A 180 12.61 -13.34 17.13
CA CYS A 180 11.58 -12.76 18.00
C CYS A 180 10.16 -13.27 17.74
N ALA A 181 9.91 -13.96 16.63
CA ALA A 181 8.58 -14.44 16.25
C ALA A 181 7.98 -15.39 17.31
N PHE A 182 8.81 -16.26 17.90
CA PHE A 182 8.34 -17.16 18.96
C PHE A 182 7.82 -16.39 20.17
N GLU A 183 8.58 -15.41 20.66
CA GLU A 183 8.19 -14.60 21.83
C GLU A 183 6.97 -13.73 21.52
N ILE A 184 6.89 -13.16 20.31
CA ILE A 184 5.69 -12.42 19.86
C ILE A 184 4.46 -13.32 19.91
N LEU A 185 4.52 -14.53 19.34
CA LEU A 185 3.40 -15.47 19.33
C LEU A 185 3.03 -15.94 20.73
N GLU A 186 4.03 -16.26 21.57
CA GLU A 186 3.79 -16.71 22.95
C GLU A 186 3.01 -15.70 23.77
N ASN A 187 3.18 -14.40 23.51
CA ASN A 187 2.52 -13.33 24.25
C ASN A 187 1.31 -12.72 23.53
N MET A 188 1.21 -12.85 22.20
CA MET A 188 0.25 -12.09 21.38
C MET A 188 -0.58 -12.93 20.40
N GLU A 189 -0.52 -14.26 20.44
CA GLU A 189 -1.27 -15.15 19.54
C GLU A 189 -2.74 -14.73 19.37
N ASN A 190 -3.49 -14.57 20.48
CA ASN A 190 -4.92 -14.27 20.43
C ASN A 190 -5.22 -12.90 19.79
N GLN A 191 -4.37 -11.89 20.04
CA GLN A 191 -4.53 -10.57 19.43
C GLN A 191 -4.23 -10.61 17.93
N ILE A 192 -3.20 -11.37 17.53
CA ILE A 192 -2.83 -11.57 16.13
C ILE A 192 -3.94 -12.32 15.39
N GLU A 193 -4.44 -13.43 15.97
CA GLU A 193 -5.58 -14.17 15.42
C GLU A 193 -6.78 -13.25 15.19
N LYS A 194 -7.22 -12.56 16.24
CA LYS A 194 -8.38 -11.67 16.16
C LYS A 194 -8.21 -10.65 15.05
N HIS A 195 -7.04 -9.99 15.03
CA HIS A 195 -6.72 -8.97 14.04
C HIS A 195 -6.75 -9.52 12.61
N LEU A 196 -6.13 -10.68 12.36
CA LEU A 196 -6.08 -11.28 11.02
C LEU A 196 -7.45 -11.80 10.57
N VAL A 197 -8.24 -12.39 11.47
CA VAL A 197 -9.60 -12.85 11.16
C VAL A 197 -10.53 -11.68 10.83
N GLU A 198 -10.44 -10.57 11.56
CA GLU A 198 -11.20 -9.35 11.26
C GLU A 198 -10.74 -8.72 9.93
N THR A 199 -9.42 -8.62 9.73
CA THR A 199 -8.80 -8.04 8.51
C THR A 199 -9.09 -8.85 7.26
N PHE A 200 -9.24 -10.18 7.34
CA PHE A 200 -9.55 -11.03 6.17
C PHE A 200 -10.90 -11.73 6.30
N SER A 201 -11.86 -11.07 6.97
CA SER A 201 -13.20 -11.59 7.19
C SER A 201 -13.94 -11.90 5.88
N GLU A 202 -13.76 -11.08 4.84
CA GLU A 202 -14.30 -11.32 3.51
C GLU A 202 -13.78 -12.62 2.89
N LEU A 203 -12.57 -13.06 3.25
CA LEU A 203 -12.00 -14.33 2.79
C LEU A 203 -12.39 -15.51 3.68
N GLU A 204 -13.22 -15.31 4.71
CA GLU A 204 -13.56 -16.34 5.70
C GLU A 204 -12.31 -16.96 6.33
N LEU A 205 -11.31 -16.13 6.67
CA LEU A 205 -10.04 -16.58 7.22
C LEU A 205 -10.25 -17.34 8.54
N LYS A 206 -9.55 -18.47 8.68
CA LYS A 206 -9.46 -19.27 9.89
C LYS A 206 -8.01 -19.42 10.30
N TRP A 207 -7.77 -19.21 11.58
CA TRP A 207 -6.47 -19.36 12.23
C TRP A 207 -6.51 -20.57 13.15
N LYS A 208 -5.42 -21.34 13.18
CA LYS A 208 -5.21 -22.40 14.16
C LYS A 208 -3.72 -22.42 14.52
N CYS A 209 -3.39 -22.08 15.76
CA CYS A 209 -2.04 -22.18 16.28
C CYS A 209 -1.96 -23.30 17.32
N GLN A 210 -0.91 -24.12 17.26
CA GLN A 210 -0.67 -25.21 18.19
C GLN A 210 0.76 -25.14 18.70
N ARG A 211 0.91 -25.11 20.03
CA ARG A 211 2.21 -25.30 20.66
C ARG A 211 2.56 -26.78 20.67
N MET A 212 3.69 -27.11 20.08
CA MET A 212 4.20 -28.46 19.92
C MET A 212 5.59 -28.58 20.56
N TYR A 213 6.02 -29.82 20.78
CA TYR A 213 7.34 -30.15 21.31
C TYR A 213 8.03 -31.11 20.34
N SER A 214 9.33 -30.93 20.15
CA SER A 214 10.11 -31.85 19.34
C SER A 214 10.10 -33.25 19.96
N TYR A 215 9.94 -34.29 19.12
CA TYR A 215 10.03 -35.69 19.55
C TYR A 215 11.36 -36.02 20.22
N TYR A 216 12.42 -35.26 19.93
CA TYR A 216 13.77 -35.48 20.44
C TYR A 216 14.13 -34.61 21.66
N SER A 217 13.31 -33.61 22.00
CA SER A 217 13.54 -32.73 23.15
C SER A 217 12.25 -32.04 23.60
N SER A 218 11.84 -32.28 24.85
CA SER A 218 10.75 -31.56 25.52
C SER A 218 11.11 -30.12 25.88
N GLU A 219 12.38 -29.71 25.73
CA GLU A 219 12.86 -28.38 26.12
C GLU A 219 12.76 -27.35 24.98
N ASN A 220 12.52 -27.80 23.74
CA ASN A 220 12.44 -26.94 22.56
C ASN A 220 11.00 -26.92 21.99
N PRO A 221 10.11 -26.07 22.54
CA PRO A 221 8.79 -25.88 21.99
C PRO A 221 8.87 -25.13 20.65
N PHE A 222 7.90 -25.40 19.77
CA PHE A 222 7.64 -24.62 18.57
C PHE A 222 6.14 -24.42 18.38
N PHE A 223 5.76 -23.40 17.62
CA PHE A 223 4.39 -23.17 17.20
C PHE A 223 4.21 -23.66 15.77
N GLU A 224 3.18 -24.47 15.55
CA GLU A 224 2.66 -24.75 14.21
C GLU A 224 1.41 -23.90 14.00
N ILE A 225 1.42 -23.08 12.95
CA ILE A 225 0.32 -22.18 12.61
C ILE A 225 -0.26 -22.60 11.26
N ASP A 226 -1.53 -22.97 11.26
CA ASP A 226 -2.33 -23.20 10.08
C ASP A 226 -3.27 -22.01 9.84
N ILE A 227 -3.10 -21.35 8.70
CA ILE A 227 -3.99 -20.28 8.22
C ILE A 227 -4.73 -20.83 7.00
N THR A 228 -6.05 -20.77 7.00
CA THR A 228 -6.88 -21.19 5.85
C THR A 228 -7.86 -20.10 5.47
N PHE A 229 -8.19 -19.99 4.19
CA PHE A 229 -9.11 -18.98 3.69
C PHE A 229 -9.83 -19.47 2.43
N SER A 230 -10.93 -18.79 2.08
CA SER A 230 -11.74 -19.08 0.91
C SER A 230 -10.92 -19.07 -0.37
N SER A 231 -11.13 -20.07 -1.23
CA SER A 231 -10.43 -20.16 -2.51
C SER A 231 -10.69 -18.91 -3.38
N PRO A 232 -9.63 -18.32 -3.97
CA PRO A 232 -9.78 -17.20 -4.90
C PRO A 232 -10.63 -17.56 -6.11
N VAL A 233 -10.57 -18.81 -6.58
CA VAL A 233 -11.42 -19.28 -7.70
C VAL A 233 -12.89 -19.17 -7.35
N LYS A 234 -13.28 -19.64 -6.15
CA LYS A 234 -14.67 -19.57 -5.69
C LYS A 234 -15.15 -18.12 -5.61
N LYS A 235 -14.31 -17.21 -5.12
CA LYS A 235 -14.62 -15.76 -5.06
C LYS A 235 -14.73 -15.13 -6.44
N LEU A 236 -13.84 -15.46 -7.38
CA LEU A 236 -13.90 -14.97 -8.77
C LEU A 236 -15.18 -15.41 -9.47
N LEU A 237 -15.54 -16.69 -9.38
CA LEU A 237 -16.73 -17.22 -10.04
C LEU A 237 -18.03 -16.67 -9.43
N ASN A 238 -18.06 -16.48 -8.11
CA ASN A 238 -19.20 -15.86 -7.45
C ASN A 238 -19.25 -14.32 -7.66
N SER A 239 -18.17 -13.72 -8.19
CA SER A 239 -18.10 -12.27 -8.45
C SER A 239 -18.76 -11.84 -9.76
N GLU A 240 -19.39 -12.75 -10.51
CA GLU A 240 -20.21 -12.39 -11.68
C GLU A 240 -21.34 -11.40 -11.35
N ASP A 241 -21.66 -11.20 -10.06
CA ASP A 241 -22.68 -10.27 -9.57
C ASP A 241 -22.15 -9.09 -8.71
N THR A 242 -20.83 -8.83 -8.69
CA THR A 242 -20.27 -7.64 -8.04
C THR A 242 -19.56 -6.71 -9.02
N ARG A 243 -20.30 -6.31 -10.08
CA ARG A 243 -20.34 -4.87 -10.39
C ARG A 243 -21.10 -4.17 -9.26
N ALA A 244 -20.55 -4.23 -8.04
CA ALA A 244 -21.12 -3.56 -6.89
C ALA A 244 -21.18 -2.08 -7.23
N HIS A 245 -22.42 -1.63 -7.35
CA HIS A 245 -22.83 -0.31 -7.71
C HIS A 245 -22.05 0.75 -6.93
N ILE A 246 -21.13 1.42 -7.62
CA ILE A 246 -21.01 2.86 -7.48
C ILE A 246 -21.51 3.43 -8.78
N SER A 247 -22.81 3.70 -8.82
CA SER A 247 -23.40 4.59 -9.80
C SER A 247 -22.71 5.93 -9.62
N PHE A 248 -21.74 6.24 -10.48
CA PHE A 248 -21.37 7.63 -10.68
C PHE A 248 -22.56 8.28 -11.38
N THR A 249 -23.51 8.80 -10.60
CA THR A 249 -24.39 9.84 -11.12
C THR A 249 -23.52 11.07 -11.35
N LYS A 250 -22.79 11.08 -12.47
CA LYS A 250 -22.36 12.33 -13.08
C LYS A 250 -23.63 13.01 -13.58
N VAL A 251 -24.25 13.80 -12.71
CA VAL A 251 -24.87 15.02 -13.21
C VAL A 251 -23.66 15.91 -13.57
N PRO A 252 -23.47 16.26 -14.85
CA PRO A 252 -22.45 17.24 -15.19
C PRO A 252 -22.94 18.58 -14.65
N ILE A 253 -22.50 18.94 -13.44
CA ILE A 253 -22.69 20.29 -12.95
C ILE A 253 -21.66 21.14 -13.69
N ASN A 254 -22.17 21.84 -14.70
CA ASN A 254 -21.46 22.82 -15.49
C ASN A 254 -21.25 24.08 -14.64
N THR A 255 -20.37 23.99 -13.64
CA THR A 255 -19.91 25.12 -12.82
C THR A 255 -18.47 25.47 -13.17
N PRO A 256 -18.08 26.76 -13.03
CA PRO A 256 -16.74 27.22 -13.40
C PRO A 256 -15.69 26.36 -12.73
N VAL A 257 -14.72 25.92 -13.53
CA VAL A 257 -13.69 24.96 -13.13
C VAL A 257 -12.67 25.68 -12.24
N GLU A 258 -13.03 25.90 -10.97
CA GLU A 258 -12.12 26.49 -9.97
C GLU A 258 -10.97 25.48 -9.72
N LYS A 259 -9.80 25.81 -10.26
CA LYS A 259 -8.55 25.10 -9.96
C LYS A 259 -8.09 25.45 -8.56
N ILE A 260 -7.85 24.41 -7.77
CA ILE A 260 -7.35 24.48 -6.41
C ILE A 260 -5.93 23.95 -6.40
N ILE A 261 -5.04 24.66 -5.69
CA ILE A 261 -3.68 24.20 -5.43
C ILE A 261 -3.64 23.73 -3.98
N LEU A 262 -3.35 22.45 -3.76
CA LEU A 262 -3.10 21.88 -2.43
C LEU A 262 -1.58 21.77 -2.27
N ASN A 263 -0.98 22.58 -1.41
CA ASN A 263 0.42 22.50 -1.07
C ASN A 263 0.57 21.61 0.17
N VAL A 264 1.01 20.38 -0.03
CA VAL A 264 1.14 19.38 1.04
C VAL A 264 2.62 19.16 1.33
N GLY A 265 3.07 19.58 2.51
CA GLY A 265 4.48 19.44 2.93
C GLY A 265 5.49 20.13 1.98
N GLY A 266 5.08 21.17 1.26
CA GLY A 266 5.89 21.89 0.27
C GLY A 266 5.66 21.44 -1.19
N LYS A 267 5.01 20.29 -1.41
CA LYS A 267 4.70 19.76 -2.75
C LYS A 267 3.31 20.23 -3.20
N LYS A 268 3.23 20.83 -4.38
CA LYS A 268 1.98 21.38 -4.92
C LYS A 268 1.23 20.35 -5.78
N TYR A 269 -0.03 20.12 -5.43
CA TYR A 269 -0.99 19.31 -6.17
C TYR A 269 -2.08 20.21 -6.75
N GLU A 270 -2.21 20.21 -8.08
CA GLU A 270 -3.30 20.93 -8.75
C GLU A 270 -4.48 19.99 -9.02
N THR A 271 -5.69 20.44 -8.67
CA THR A 271 -6.93 19.69 -8.90
C THR A 271 -8.13 20.63 -9.06
N PHE A 272 -9.31 20.07 -9.23
CA PHE A 272 -10.57 20.80 -9.34
C PHE A 272 -11.42 20.66 -8.08
N GLN A 273 -12.19 21.69 -7.74
CA GLN A 273 -13.14 21.64 -6.63
C GLN A 273 -14.10 20.45 -6.75
N SER A 274 -14.57 20.15 -7.95
CA SER A 274 -15.45 19.00 -8.24
C SER A 274 -14.82 17.66 -7.89
N THR A 275 -13.50 17.53 -8.03
CA THR A 275 -12.77 16.30 -7.68
C THR A 275 -12.84 16.05 -6.18
N LEU A 276 -12.62 17.09 -5.37
CA LEU A 276 -12.64 16.98 -3.91
C LEU A 276 -14.08 16.79 -3.38
N VAL A 277 -15.03 17.58 -3.87
CA VAL A 277 -16.44 17.54 -3.42
C VAL A 277 -17.15 16.24 -3.82
N SER A 278 -16.58 15.45 -4.74
CA SER A 278 -17.11 14.12 -5.09
C SER A 278 -17.16 13.13 -3.93
N ARG A 279 -16.39 13.39 -2.86
CA ARG A 279 -16.30 12.59 -1.62
C ARG A 279 -16.67 13.45 -0.40
N PRO A 280 -17.93 13.90 -0.28
CA PRO A 280 -18.35 14.88 0.73
C PRO A 280 -18.14 14.45 2.19
N GLU A 281 -17.96 13.16 2.44
CA GLU A 281 -17.69 12.54 3.75
C GLU A 281 -16.27 12.76 4.27
N THR A 282 -15.35 13.16 3.40
CA THR A 282 -13.93 13.35 3.71
C THR A 282 -13.60 14.77 4.17
N LEU A 283 -12.41 14.99 4.73
CA LEU A 283 -11.96 16.32 5.17
C LEU A 283 -11.93 17.32 4.00
N LEU A 284 -11.27 16.99 2.88
CA LEU A 284 -11.18 17.91 1.74
C LEU A 284 -12.54 18.04 1.05
N GLY A 285 -13.28 16.94 0.92
CA GLY A 285 -14.62 16.98 0.33
C GLY A 285 -15.58 17.85 1.13
N THR A 286 -15.50 17.84 2.46
CA THR A 286 -16.23 18.76 3.33
C THR A 286 -15.71 20.19 3.19
N MET A 287 -14.40 20.41 3.30
CA MET A 287 -13.77 21.74 3.27
C MET A 287 -14.11 22.53 2.00
N PHE A 288 -14.17 21.86 0.85
CA PHE A 288 -14.38 22.50 -0.45
C PHE A 288 -15.84 22.58 -0.91
N GLN A 289 -16.81 22.22 -0.06
CA GLN A 289 -18.22 22.49 -0.37
C GLN A 289 -18.52 23.98 -0.37
N ASP A 290 -19.49 24.41 -1.18
CA ASP A 290 -19.86 25.82 -1.29
C ASP A 290 -20.32 26.42 0.04
N ARG A 291 -21.02 25.63 0.86
CA ARG A 291 -21.45 26.04 2.22
C ARG A 291 -20.28 26.40 3.16
N ASN A 292 -19.08 25.88 2.87
CA ASN A 292 -17.88 26.06 3.69
C ASN A 292 -16.91 27.09 3.09
N LYS A 293 -17.31 27.83 2.03
CA LYS A 293 -16.46 28.82 1.36
C LYS A 293 -15.92 29.91 2.28
N CYS A 294 -16.65 30.29 3.32
CA CYS A 294 -16.22 31.29 4.29
C CYS A 294 -15.14 30.81 5.28
N MET A 295 -14.92 29.50 5.39
CA MET A 295 -13.90 28.89 6.27
C MET A 295 -12.59 28.58 5.52
N ARG A 296 -12.56 28.86 4.21
CA ARG A 296 -11.40 28.65 3.35
C ARG A 296 -10.45 29.83 3.51
N HIS A 297 -9.19 29.54 3.86
CA HIS A 297 -8.11 30.52 4.00
C HIS A 297 -7.00 30.24 2.96
N PRO A 298 -7.25 30.51 1.66
CA PRO A 298 -6.23 30.30 0.63
C PRO A 298 -5.11 31.33 0.77
N ILE A 299 -3.89 30.84 0.66
CA ILE A 299 -2.68 31.61 0.42
C ILE A 299 -2.62 31.94 -1.08
N ASN A 300 -2.13 33.12 -1.45
CA ASN A 300 -1.92 33.53 -2.86
C ASN A 300 -3.16 33.37 -3.77
N GLY A 301 -4.37 33.45 -3.21
CA GLY A 301 -5.64 33.47 -3.95
C GLY A 301 -6.29 32.10 -4.19
N ASN A 302 -5.54 31.00 -4.28
CA ASN A 302 -6.10 29.65 -4.47
C ASN A 302 -5.23 28.48 -3.95
N GLU A 303 -4.18 28.77 -3.18
CA GLU A 303 -3.27 27.76 -2.61
C GLU A 303 -3.64 27.45 -1.16
N TYR A 304 -3.80 26.17 -0.83
CA TYR A 304 -4.15 25.70 0.52
C TYR A 304 -3.00 24.86 1.04
N PHE A 305 -2.38 25.29 2.13
CA PHE A 305 -1.22 24.61 2.70
C PHE A 305 -1.64 23.61 3.78
N PHE A 306 -1.08 22.41 3.70
CA PHE A 306 -1.23 21.32 4.66
C PHE A 306 0.17 20.88 5.08
N ASP A 307 0.50 21.03 6.37
CA ASP A 307 1.77 20.60 6.95
C ASP A 307 1.76 19.07 7.20
N ARG A 308 1.65 18.28 6.11
CA ARG A 308 1.42 16.81 6.09
C ARG A 308 2.38 16.09 5.13
N ASN A 309 2.41 14.76 5.17
CA ASN A 309 3.29 13.93 4.33
C ASN A 309 2.85 13.95 2.85
N SER A 310 3.68 14.55 2.00
CA SER A 310 3.35 14.76 0.58
C SER A 310 3.35 13.48 -0.26
N ASP A 311 4.15 12.47 0.10
CA ASP A 311 4.27 11.24 -0.68
C ASP A 311 3.10 10.30 -0.41
N ALA A 312 2.65 10.21 0.86
CA ALA A 312 1.41 9.50 1.21
C ALA A 312 0.18 10.18 0.57
N PHE A 313 0.17 11.51 0.52
CA PHE A 313 -0.91 12.28 -0.09
C PHE A 313 -1.15 11.98 -1.58
N HIS A 314 -0.14 11.46 -2.29
CA HIS A 314 -0.30 11.01 -3.68
C HIS A 314 -1.44 9.98 -3.82
N TYR A 315 -1.49 8.98 -2.92
CA TYR A 315 -2.51 7.92 -2.94
C TYR A 315 -3.90 8.44 -2.56
N ILE A 316 -3.94 9.40 -1.62
CA ILE A 316 -5.17 10.12 -1.26
C ILE A 316 -5.73 10.87 -2.46
N MET A 317 -4.88 11.57 -3.22
CA MET A 317 -5.33 12.26 -4.43
C MET A 317 -5.86 11.30 -5.50
N GLU A 318 -5.27 10.12 -5.64
CA GLU A 318 -5.76 9.11 -6.58
C GLU A 318 -7.12 8.53 -6.15
N PHE A 319 -7.36 8.40 -4.84
CA PHE A 319 -8.69 8.07 -4.31
C PHE A 319 -9.76 9.09 -4.72
N TYR A 320 -9.48 10.41 -4.67
CA TYR A 320 -10.45 11.41 -5.14
C TYR A 320 -10.68 11.36 -6.66
N ARG A 321 -9.69 10.92 -7.46
CA ARG A 321 -9.81 10.84 -8.92
C ARG A 321 -10.57 9.61 -9.39
N THR A 322 -10.24 8.45 -8.83
CA THR A 322 -10.74 7.15 -9.28
C THR A 322 -11.90 6.65 -8.43
N GLY A 323 -12.04 7.20 -7.23
CA GLY A 323 -12.93 6.70 -6.21
C GLY A 323 -12.41 5.43 -5.49
N LYS A 324 -11.22 4.94 -5.81
CA LYS A 324 -10.63 3.72 -5.25
C LYS A 324 -9.29 4.04 -4.59
N LEU A 325 -9.03 3.49 -3.41
CA LEU A 325 -7.72 3.57 -2.79
C LEU A 325 -6.85 2.42 -3.32
N THR A 326 -5.94 2.74 -4.24
CA THR A 326 -4.97 1.79 -4.78
C THR A 326 -3.60 2.08 -4.17
N TRP A 327 -3.17 1.23 -3.24
CA TRP A 327 -1.82 1.27 -2.68
C TRP A 327 -1.10 -0.04 -3.06
N PRO A 328 0.08 0.01 -3.70
CA PRO A 328 0.77 -1.19 -4.11
C PRO A 328 1.20 -1.98 -2.86
N VAL A 329 1.10 -3.32 -2.93
CA VAL A 329 1.48 -4.23 -1.83
C VAL A 329 2.92 -4.01 -1.37
N LYS A 330 3.78 -3.47 -2.25
CA LYS A 330 5.14 -3.00 -1.92
C LYS A 330 5.33 -1.60 -2.49
N SER A 331 5.28 -0.58 -1.62
CA SER A 331 5.64 0.80 -1.97
C SER A 331 7.02 1.12 -1.39
N GLU A 332 7.95 1.56 -2.24
CA GLU A 332 9.30 1.96 -1.80
C GLU A 332 9.32 3.32 -1.09
N GLN A 333 8.30 4.16 -1.33
CA GLN A 333 8.29 5.56 -0.88
C GLN A 333 7.43 5.82 0.36
N VAL A 334 6.36 5.04 0.56
CA VAL A 334 5.38 5.28 1.63
C VAL A 334 5.07 3.97 2.33
N THR A 335 5.42 3.90 3.61
CA THR A 335 5.04 2.77 4.45
C THR A 335 3.53 2.73 4.68
N ARG A 336 3.01 1.54 4.99
CA ARG A 336 1.59 1.35 5.33
C ARG A 336 1.12 2.31 6.43
N LYS A 337 1.87 2.38 7.53
CA LYS A 337 1.53 3.20 8.70
C LYS A 337 1.43 4.69 8.33
N GLN A 338 2.38 5.19 7.52
CA GLN A 338 2.32 6.58 7.04
C GLN A 338 1.08 6.84 6.21
N LEU A 339 0.66 5.89 5.36
CA LEU A 339 -0.58 6.04 4.60
C LEU A 339 -1.81 6.02 5.52
N GLU A 340 -1.89 5.08 6.47
CA GLU A 340 -3.00 4.97 7.43
C GLU A 340 -3.15 6.25 8.27
N GLU A 341 -2.05 6.83 8.76
CA GLU A 341 -2.06 8.11 9.50
C GLU A 341 -2.60 9.28 8.64
N GLU A 342 -2.28 9.32 7.36
CA GLU A 342 -2.83 10.34 6.47
C GLU A 342 -4.30 10.07 6.11
N LEU A 343 -4.71 8.82 5.90
CA LEU A 343 -6.13 8.47 5.67
C LEU A 343 -7.00 8.92 6.84
N ASP A 344 -6.53 8.70 8.07
CA ASP A 344 -7.19 9.17 9.30
C ASP A 344 -7.27 10.70 9.33
N TYR A 345 -6.15 11.40 9.07
CA TYR A 345 -6.13 12.86 9.05
C TYR A 345 -7.10 13.44 8.02
N PHE A 346 -7.10 12.92 6.80
CA PHE A 346 -7.99 13.35 5.72
C PHE A 346 -9.40 12.76 5.81
N GLN A 347 -9.69 11.99 6.85
CA GLN A 347 -11.00 11.37 7.13
C GLN A 347 -11.51 10.55 5.95
N ILE A 348 -10.63 9.79 5.30
CA ILE A 348 -10.99 8.91 4.20
C ILE A 348 -11.49 7.59 4.81
N PRO A 349 -12.75 7.19 4.55
CA PRO A 349 -13.25 5.92 5.04
C PRO A 349 -12.39 4.78 4.51
N PHE A 350 -11.69 4.12 5.42
CA PHE A 350 -10.76 3.04 5.11
C PHE A 350 -11.23 1.78 5.85
N ASP A 351 -11.82 0.84 5.11
CA ASP A 351 -11.95 -0.52 5.60
C ASP A 351 -10.73 -1.32 5.14
N LYS A 352 -9.83 -1.56 6.09
CA LYS A 352 -8.60 -2.32 5.90
C LYS A 352 -8.88 -3.67 5.25
N SER A 353 -9.98 -4.31 5.64
CA SER A 353 -10.33 -5.65 5.17
C SER A 353 -10.76 -5.66 3.71
N THR A 354 -11.70 -4.79 3.35
CA THR A 354 -12.24 -4.69 1.99
C THR A 354 -11.17 -4.28 1.00
N ILE A 355 -10.26 -3.37 1.34
CA ILE A 355 -9.24 -2.88 0.39
C ILE A 355 -8.19 -3.94 0.10
N LEU A 356 -7.67 -4.62 1.12
CA LEU A 356 -6.69 -5.70 0.92
C LEU A 356 -7.30 -6.85 0.11
N CYS A 357 -8.51 -7.29 0.48
CA CYS A 357 -9.17 -8.42 -0.18
C CYS A 357 -9.57 -8.08 -1.62
N SER A 358 -10.14 -6.89 -1.86
CA SER A 358 -10.53 -6.46 -3.20
C SER A 358 -9.33 -6.19 -4.12
N SER A 359 -8.25 -5.61 -3.60
CA SER A 359 -6.99 -5.41 -4.35
C SER A 359 -6.35 -6.74 -4.73
N ALA A 360 -6.30 -7.69 -3.80
CA ALA A 360 -5.82 -9.04 -4.06
C ALA A 360 -6.68 -9.75 -5.12
N LEU A 361 -8.01 -9.69 -5.00
CA LEU A 361 -8.94 -10.30 -5.95
C LEU A 361 -8.85 -9.66 -7.35
N GLU A 362 -8.67 -8.34 -7.43
CA GLU A 362 -8.45 -7.64 -8.70
C GLU A 362 -7.12 -8.05 -9.34
N THR A 363 -6.06 -8.21 -8.54
CA THR A 363 -4.77 -8.72 -9.02
C THR A 363 -4.91 -10.13 -9.58
N VAL A 364 -5.60 -11.01 -8.85
CA VAL A 364 -5.93 -12.37 -9.31
C VAL A 364 -6.70 -12.33 -10.64
N ARG A 365 -7.75 -11.50 -10.73
CA ARG A 365 -8.54 -11.31 -11.95
C ARG A 365 -7.68 -10.86 -13.14
N ASN A 366 -6.81 -9.88 -12.92
CA ASN A 366 -5.91 -9.38 -13.95
C ASN A 366 -4.92 -10.43 -14.42
N ASN A 367 -4.35 -11.23 -13.51
CA ASN A 367 -3.45 -12.33 -13.88
C ASN A 367 -4.16 -13.38 -14.74
N VAL A 368 -5.40 -13.74 -14.40
CA VAL A 368 -6.24 -14.65 -15.22
C VAL A 368 -6.53 -14.05 -16.59
N ASN A 369 -6.96 -12.79 -16.65
CA ASN A 369 -7.28 -12.12 -17.91
C ASN A 369 -6.06 -12.01 -18.83
N ASN A 370 -4.89 -11.68 -18.27
CA ASN A 370 -3.64 -11.62 -19.02
C ASN A 370 -3.28 -12.98 -19.63
N LEU A 371 -3.46 -14.06 -18.86
CA LEU A 371 -3.22 -15.42 -19.34
C LEU A 371 -4.21 -15.81 -20.45
N ILE A 372 -5.51 -15.54 -20.28
CA ILE A 372 -6.54 -15.78 -21.30
C ILE A 372 -6.19 -15.03 -22.59
N SER A 373 -5.84 -13.74 -22.49
CA SER A 373 -5.49 -12.90 -23.65
C SER A 373 -4.29 -13.47 -24.40
N ALA A 374 -3.30 -14.02 -23.69
CA ALA A 374 -2.15 -14.67 -24.31
C ALA A 374 -2.51 -15.96 -25.05
N PHE A 375 -3.43 -16.78 -24.51
CA PHE A 375 -3.95 -17.95 -25.22
C PHE A 375 -4.79 -17.55 -26.44
N GLU A 376 -5.60 -16.51 -26.35
CA GLU A 376 -6.37 -15.99 -27.49
C GLU A 376 -5.44 -15.51 -28.61
N GLU A 377 -4.40 -14.73 -28.28
CA GLU A 377 -3.39 -14.27 -29.24
C GLU A 377 -2.66 -15.45 -29.91
N LEU A 378 -2.29 -16.46 -29.12
CA LEU A 378 -1.67 -17.69 -29.62
C LEU A 378 -2.54 -18.44 -30.64
N ILE A 379 -3.83 -18.61 -30.32
CA ILE A 379 -4.78 -19.30 -31.20
C ILE A 379 -4.93 -18.54 -32.52
N ILE A 380 -5.03 -17.20 -32.46
CA ILE A 380 -5.09 -16.33 -33.65
C ILE A 380 -3.83 -16.51 -34.51
N GLN A 381 -2.64 -16.44 -33.92
CA GLN A 381 -1.37 -16.64 -34.63
C GLN A 381 -1.29 -18.02 -35.30
N CYS A 382 -1.76 -19.08 -34.63
CA CYS A 382 -1.79 -20.42 -35.23
C CYS A 382 -2.79 -20.51 -36.38
N CYS A 383 -3.92 -19.80 -36.32
CA CYS A 383 -4.88 -19.72 -37.42
C CYS A 383 -4.29 -19.02 -38.64
N ASP A 384 -3.53 -17.93 -38.47
CA ASP A 384 -2.84 -17.21 -39.56
C ASP A 384 -1.88 -18.12 -40.35
N HIS A 385 -1.34 -19.15 -39.68
CA HIS A 385 -0.45 -20.14 -40.26
C HIS A 385 -1.10 -21.50 -40.57
N LEU A 386 -2.43 -21.62 -40.43
CA LEU A 386 -3.20 -22.88 -40.59
C LEU A 386 -2.62 -24.06 -39.79
N GLN A 387 -1.99 -23.78 -38.65
CA GLN A 387 -1.47 -24.80 -37.74
C GLN A 387 -2.61 -25.42 -36.95
N LYS A 388 -2.56 -26.75 -36.78
CA LYS A 388 -3.62 -27.51 -36.12
C LYS A 388 -3.33 -27.82 -34.65
N ASN A 389 -2.08 -27.73 -34.21
CA ASN A 389 -1.69 -28.12 -32.86
C ASN A 389 -0.82 -27.02 -32.26
N ILE A 390 -1.07 -26.73 -30.98
CA ILE A 390 -0.27 -25.83 -30.15
C ILE A 390 0.14 -26.63 -28.91
N ASP A 391 1.43 -26.93 -28.81
CA ASP A 391 2.00 -27.68 -27.69
C ASP A 391 2.72 -26.69 -26.78
N LEU A 392 2.24 -26.56 -25.55
CA LEU A 392 2.72 -25.59 -24.58
C LEU A 392 3.26 -26.29 -23.34
N GLU A 393 4.37 -25.77 -22.84
CA GLU A 393 4.96 -26.19 -21.57
C GLU A 393 5.15 -24.96 -20.69
N ILE A 394 4.70 -25.07 -19.45
CA ILE A 394 4.65 -23.95 -18.52
C ILE A 394 5.47 -24.34 -17.29
N ASP A 395 6.45 -23.51 -16.98
CA ASP A 395 7.36 -23.65 -15.83
C ASP A 395 7.20 -22.40 -14.94
N TYR A 396 6.52 -22.58 -13.80
CA TYR A 396 6.03 -21.50 -12.93
C TYR A 396 5.24 -20.40 -13.70
N ASP A 397 5.95 -19.33 -14.07
CA ASP A 397 5.41 -18.12 -14.71
C ASP A 397 5.85 -17.98 -16.18
N VAL A 398 6.57 -18.98 -16.70
CA VAL A 398 7.17 -18.95 -18.04
C VAL A 398 6.47 -19.94 -18.94
N ILE A 399 5.95 -19.45 -20.06
CA ILE A 399 5.27 -20.27 -21.08
C ILE A 399 6.22 -20.49 -22.26
N TYR A 400 6.40 -21.75 -22.63
CA TYR A 400 7.14 -22.22 -23.77
C TYR A 400 6.20 -22.83 -24.80
N ILE A 401 6.40 -22.51 -26.07
CA ILE A 401 5.74 -23.15 -27.20
C ILE A 401 6.73 -24.13 -27.83
N HIS A 402 6.25 -25.32 -28.15
CA HIS A 402 6.95 -26.26 -29.01
C HIS A 402 6.48 -26.08 -30.45
N SER A 403 7.39 -25.67 -31.35
CA SER A 403 7.12 -25.59 -32.79
C SER A 403 8.29 -26.19 -33.55
N ASN A 404 8.02 -27.11 -34.48
CA ASN A 404 9.03 -27.71 -35.37
C ASN A 404 10.29 -28.25 -34.64
N ASN A 405 10.11 -28.95 -33.52
CA ASN A 405 11.16 -29.47 -32.63
C ASN A 405 12.01 -28.40 -31.90
N GLU A 406 11.62 -27.12 -31.95
CA GLU A 406 12.25 -26.06 -31.16
C GLU A 406 11.33 -25.60 -30.02
N LYS A 407 11.93 -25.40 -28.83
CA LYS A 407 11.28 -24.85 -27.66
C LYS A 407 11.51 -23.34 -27.63
N LYS A 408 10.46 -22.55 -27.87
CA LYS A 408 10.53 -21.08 -27.89
C LYS A 408 9.73 -20.49 -26.75
N ARG A 409 10.32 -19.54 -26.02
CA ARG A 409 9.60 -18.78 -25.00
C ARG A 409 8.59 -17.84 -25.66
N LEU A 410 7.33 -17.88 -25.21
CA LEU A 410 6.20 -17.15 -25.81
C LEU A 410 6.37 -15.63 -25.73
N SER A 411 6.96 -15.11 -24.64
CA SER A 411 7.22 -13.68 -24.47
C SER A 411 8.37 -13.40 -23.49
N ASN A 412 8.95 -12.18 -23.53
CA ASN A 412 9.86 -11.70 -22.49
C ASN A 412 9.12 -11.32 -21.19
N VAL A 413 7.79 -11.34 -21.20
CA VAL A 413 6.94 -11.02 -20.06
C VAL A 413 6.83 -12.27 -19.17
N LYS A 414 6.76 -12.08 -17.85
CA LYS A 414 6.41 -13.15 -16.92
C LYS A 414 4.88 -13.21 -16.79
N PHE A 415 4.31 -14.39 -16.96
CA PHE A 415 2.89 -14.63 -16.71
C PHE A 415 2.75 -15.04 -15.25
N LEU A 416 2.54 -14.06 -14.37
CA LEU A 416 2.48 -14.28 -12.93
C LEU A 416 1.44 -15.36 -12.58
N ASN A 417 1.90 -16.40 -11.88
CA ASN A 417 1.13 -17.51 -11.35
C ASN A 417 0.45 -18.39 -12.42
N ALA A 418 1.01 -18.46 -13.63
CA ALA A 418 0.43 -19.24 -14.73
C ALA A 418 0.15 -20.70 -14.34
N CYS A 419 1.11 -21.37 -13.68
CA CYS A 419 0.92 -22.73 -13.20
C CYS A 419 -0.21 -22.86 -12.19
N SER A 420 -0.27 -21.99 -11.19
CA SER A 420 -1.32 -22.03 -10.16
C SER A 420 -2.70 -21.72 -10.72
N ILE A 421 -2.80 -20.74 -11.63
CA ILE A 421 -4.03 -20.39 -12.34
C ILE A 421 -4.54 -21.61 -13.11
N LEU A 422 -3.71 -22.25 -13.93
CA LEU A 422 -4.15 -23.35 -14.77
C LEU A 422 -4.49 -24.60 -13.95
N SER A 423 -3.71 -24.91 -12.92
CA SER A 423 -4.03 -25.99 -11.98
C SER A 423 -5.41 -25.80 -11.35
N SER A 424 -5.82 -24.55 -11.11
CA SER A 424 -7.06 -24.21 -10.42
C SER A 424 -8.25 -23.89 -11.35
N MET A 425 -7.99 -23.41 -12.57
CA MET A 425 -9.00 -22.82 -13.47
C MET A 425 -8.95 -23.33 -14.92
N GLN A 426 -8.19 -24.39 -15.21
CA GLN A 426 -8.05 -24.94 -16.57
C GLN A 426 -9.39 -25.16 -17.30
N LYS A 427 -10.42 -25.65 -16.60
CA LYS A 427 -11.72 -25.94 -17.20
C LYS A 427 -12.42 -24.65 -17.62
N GLN A 428 -12.47 -23.65 -16.75
CA GLN A 428 -13.10 -22.37 -17.00
C GLN A 428 -12.41 -21.62 -18.13
N ILE A 429 -11.08 -21.68 -18.18
CA ILE A 429 -10.28 -21.09 -19.27
C ILE A 429 -10.57 -21.83 -20.58
N GLY A 430 -10.55 -23.18 -20.57
CA GLY A 430 -10.86 -23.99 -21.75
C GLY A 430 -12.27 -23.75 -22.29
N ASP A 431 -13.27 -23.67 -21.41
CA ASP A 431 -14.66 -23.37 -21.76
C ASP A 431 -14.79 -21.97 -22.38
N HIS A 432 -14.12 -20.95 -21.81
CA HIS A 432 -14.06 -19.59 -22.37
C HIS A 432 -13.45 -19.58 -23.77
N LEU A 433 -12.27 -20.19 -23.95
CA LEU A 433 -11.59 -20.24 -25.24
C LEU A 433 -12.43 -20.98 -26.29
N THR A 434 -13.03 -22.11 -25.95
CA THR A 434 -13.91 -22.87 -26.86
C THR A 434 -15.11 -22.05 -27.29
N LYS A 435 -15.68 -21.25 -26.37
CA LYS A 435 -16.79 -20.33 -26.68
C LYS A 435 -16.34 -19.16 -27.55
N SER A 436 -15.22 -18.51 -27.23
CA SER A 436 -14.65 -17.39 -27.99
C SER A 436 -14.32 -17.78 -29.43
N PHE A 437 -13.86 -19.02 -29.64
CA PHE A 437 -13.49 -19.57 -30.94
C PHE A 437 -14.49 -20.65 -31.42
N SER A 438 -15.79 -20.45 -31.23
CA SER A 438 -16.83 -21.45 -31.53
C SER A 438 -16.88 -21.94 -32.99
N ASP A 439 -16.40 -21.13 -33.94
CA ASP A 439 -16.26 -21.51 -35.35
C ASP A 439 -15.08 -22.46 -35.62
N LEU A 440 -14.18 -22.62 -34.64
CA LEU A 440 -13.10 -23.59 -34.66
C LEU A 440 -13.52 -24.81 -33.83
N GLY A 441 -13.26 -26.02 -34.33
CA GLY A 441 -13.39 -27.22 -33.51
C GLY A 441 -12.21 -27.34 -32.55
N LEU A 442 -12.16 -26.47 -31.55
CA LEU A 442 -11.09 -26.37 -30.57
C LEU A 442 -11.22 -27.48 -29.53
N ASN A 443 -10.14 -28.22 -29.31
CA ASN A 443 -9.97 -29.17 -28.21
C ASN A 443 -8.77 -28.74 -27.37
N TRP A 444 -8.87 -28.93 -26.05
CA TRP A 444 -7.84 -28.54 -25.10
C TRP A 444 -7.58 -29.70 -24.13
N GLU A 445 -6.32 -30.09 -24.02
CA GLU A 445 -5.85 -31.12 -23.09
C GLU A 445 -4.82 -30.52 -22.12
N PHE A 446 -4.93 -30.91 -20.86
CA PHE A 446 -4.07 -30.42 -19.77
C PHE A 446 -3.46 -31.61 -19.04
N HIS A 447 -2.15 -31.55 -18.86
CA HIS A 447 -1.39 -32.57 -18.16
C HIS A 447 -0.46 -31.90 -17.14
N GLN A 448 -0.79 -32.03 -15.86
CA GLN A 448 0.09 -31.60 -14.79
C GLN A 448 1.09 -32.71 -14.47
N ARG A 449 2.39 -32.38 -14.53
CA ARG A 449 3.46 -33.33 -14.19
C ARG A 449 3.80 -33.25 -12.70
N ASP A 450 3.94 -32.03 -12.19
CA ASP A 450 4.17 -31.71 -10.78
C ASP A 450 3.63 -30.30 -10.46
N TYR A 451 3.97 -29.73 -9.31
CA TYR A 451 3.51 -28.39 -8.91
C TYR A 451 4.05 -27.25 -9.79
N HIS A 452 5.13 -27.49 -10.55
CA HIS A 452 5.85 -26.45 -11.29
C HIS A 452 5.69 -26.58 -12.80
N TRP A 453 5.40 -27.80 -13.28
CA TRP A 453 5.36 -28.14 -14.70
C TRP A 453 3.97 -28.54 -15.17
N ILE A 454 3.47 -27.78 -16.15
CA ILE A 454 2.20 -28.03 -16.81
C ILE A 454 2.42 -28.13 -18.32
N TYR A 455 1.83 -29.15 -18.92
CA TYR A 455 1.71 -29.28 -20.37
C TYR A 455 0.28 -29.01 -20.81
N VAL A 456 0.14 -28.16 -21.81
CA VAL A 456 -1.15 -27.82 -22.44
C VAL A 456 -1.05 -28.14 -23.92
N ILE A 457 -2.01 -28.90 -24.43
CA ILE A 457 -2.11 -29.23 -25.85
C ILE A 457 -3.43 -28.64 -26.36
N ILE A 458 -3.35 -27.77 -27.37
CA ILE A 458 -4.51 -27.18 -28.03
C ILE A 458 -4.58 -27.71 -29.45
N THR A 459 -5.69 -28.35 -29.80
CA THR A 459 -5.93 -28.86 -31.16
C THR A 459 -7.06 -28.08 -31.83
N LEU A 460 -6.83 -27.66 -33.07
CA LEU A 460 -7.73 -26.83 -33.87
C LEU A 460 -8.25 -27.64 -35.07
N SER A 461 -9.56 -27.58 -35.30
CA SER A 461 -10.21 -28.11 -36.50
C SER A 461 -10.84 -27.00 -37.32
N PHE A 462 -10.35 -26.80 -38.55
CA PHE A 462 -10.87 -25.82 -39.51
C PHE A 462 -12.09 -26.33 -40.29
N LYS A 463 -12.65 -27.50 -39.94
CA LYS A 463 -13.76 -28.13 -40.67
C LYS A 463 -14.98 -27.21 -40.79
N ASN A 464 -15.30 -26.49 -39.73
CA ASN A 464 -16.42 -25.56 -39.67
C ASN A 464 -16.16 -24.27 -40.49
N VAL A 465 -14.91 -23.78 -40.49
CA VAL A 465 -14.48 -22.66 -41.35
C VAL A 465 -14.65 -23.04 -42.83
N TYR A 466 -14.22 -24.24 -43.22
CA TYR A 466 -14.39 -24.72 -44.59
C TYR A 466 -15.85 -24.91 -45.00
N SER A 467 -16.74 -25.29 -44.07
CA SER A 467 -18.17 -25.38 -44.38
C SER A 467 -18.84 -24.02 -44.55
N ASN A 468 -18.34 -22.98 -43.88
CA ASN A 468 -18.87 -21.61 -43.97
C ASN A 468 -18.36 -20.84 -45.21
N LEU A 469 -17.37 -21.38 -45.93
CA LEU A 469 -16.86 -20.82 -47.19
C LEU A 469 -17.68 -21.25 -48.42
N LYS A 470 -18.63 -22.17 -48.25
CA LYS A 470 -19.63 -22.54 -49.27
C LYS A 470 -20.82 -21.61 -49.22
#